data_AF-A0A382J1N2-F1
#
_entry.id   AF-A0A382J1N2-F1
#
_cell.length_a   1.000
_cell.length_b   1.000
_cell.length_c   1.000
_cell.angle_alpha   90.00
_cell.angle_beta   90.00
_cell.angle_gamma   90.00
#
_symmetry.space_group_name_H-M   'P 1'
#
loop_
_entity.id
_entity.type
_entity.pdbx_description
1 polymer ?
#
loop_
_entity_poly.entity_id
_entity_poly.type
_entity_poly.pdbx_seq_one_letter_code
_entity_poly.pdbx_strand_id
1 'polypeptide(L)'
;MNYEYFSYRVIIMLYCNISTNKNHLFDQRINVQLNMSKALTQIEPGTACTVKETGESGTLEKIFYYPTKYEVKTESGKINHYTTHEIIFEGYDRPPLKLNIPEIPYNGVGSSYASWIPFQANSQIRHHFSSSKEIVWEMITSLDTYNVWFSGIQRALPDVKSDRYVHKFSFDKLPLNPGSYFKIRPASLAPYFRCRIITVEKEKEFGFDFRMSPFYEEYISFKIDEAEKGIFVTCNRSSKGFFSFLSLLSWNSSKSKILQKLAAITPVIDFGETDEKSDDDNATNTWGGFASREDYINYAVIMGLQNNMDVINAIPDKPTRGLAKAGLVRAKRTGKVPPTPEKPAPGSAPSG
;
A
#
# COMPACT_ATOMS: atom_id res chain seq x y z
N MET A 1 42.63 -20.38 -19.45
CA MET A 1 42.42 -20.08 -18.02
C MET A 1 41.97 -18.63 -17.94
N ASN A 2 40.77 -18.24 -18.41
CA ASN A 2 39.40 -18.58 -17.99
C ASN A 2 39.09 -18.24 -16.52
N TYR A 3 38.96 -16.94 -16.25
CA TYR A 3 38.27 -16.39 -15.08
C TYR A 3 37.26 -15.33 -15.54
N GLU A 4 36.20 -15.77 -16.21
CA GLU A 4 35.06 -14.91 -16.60
C GLU A 4 33.69 -15.61 -16.42
N TYR A 5 33.61 -16.61 -15.54
CA TYR A 5 32.44 -17.51 -15.46
C TYR A 5 31.71 -17.57 -14.11
N PHE A 6 31.85 -16.57 -13.22
CA PHE A 6 31.25 -16.65 -11.88
C PHE A 6 30.25 -15.56 -11.47
N SER A 7 29.86 -14.63 -12.35
CA SER A 7 28.98 -13.51 -11.97
C SER A 7 27.55 -13.52 -12.56
N TYR A 8 27.17 -14.53 -13.35
CA TYR A 8 25.86 -14.56 -14.03
C TYR A 8 24.90 -15.66 -13.56
N ARG A 9 25.23 -16.40 -12.50
CA ARG A 9 24.44 -17.57 -12.04
C ARG A 9 23.69 -17.39 -10.71
N VAL A 10 23.56 -16.16 -10.21
CA VAL A 10 22.72 -15.86 -9.02
C VAL A 10 21.49 -15.01 -9.37
N ILE A 11 21.35 -14.56 -10.62
CA ILE A 11 20.21 -13.72 -11.06
C ILE A 11 19.11 -14.53 -11.78
N ILE A 12 19.30 -15.83 -12.03
CA ILE A 12 18.33 -16.70 -12.75
C ILE A 12 17.98 -17.92 -11.88
N MET A 13 17.52 -17.68 -10.65
CA MET A 13 16.98 -18.71 -9.75
C MET A 13 15.88 -18.13 -8.87
N LEU A 14 14.90 -17.45 -9.48
CA LEU A 14 13.62 -17.14 -8.81
C LEU A 14 12.43 -16.99 -9.77
N TYR A 15 12.59 -17.38 -11.04
CA TYR A 15 11.49 -17.49 -11.99
C TYR A 15 11.33 -18.95 -12.46
N CYS A 16 10.12 -19.46 -12.27
CA CYS A 16 9.54 -20.73 -12.72
C CYS A 16 9.81 -22.02 -11.91
N ASN A 17 8.79 -22.40 -11.14
CA ASN A 17 8.14 -23.72 -11.18
C ASN A 17 6.70 -23.54 -10.64
N ILE A 18 5.67 -23.36 -11.48
CA ILE A 18 4.85 -24.37 -12.17
C ILE A 18 4.13 -25.31 -11.18
N SER A 19 2.78 -25.23 -11.10
CA SER A 19 1.89 -26.28 -11.65
C SER A 19 0.39 -26.02 -11.35
N THR A 20 -0.36 -25.81 -12.43
CA THR A 20 -1.69 -26.37 -12.77
C THR A 20 -2.88 -26.31 -11.79
N ASN A 21 -3.97 -25.67 -12.25
CA ASN A 21 -5.23 -26.42 -12.43
C ASN A 21 -6.09 -25.84 -13.57
N LYS A 22 -6.65 -26.74 -14.40
CA LYS A 22 -7.41 -26.46 -15.62
C LYS A 22 -8.93 -26.57 -15.35
N ASN A 23 -9.68 -25.79 -16.13
CA ASN A 23 -11.09 -25.95 -16.55
C ASN A 23 -12.22 -25.66 -15.54
N HIS A 24 -13.04 -24.64 -15.83
CA HIS A 24 -14.34 -24.86 -16.46
C HIS A 24 -14.97 -23.55 -16.97
N LEU A 25 -15.51 -23.62 -18.19
CA LEU A 25 -16.31 -22.60 -18.87
C LEU A 25 -17.52 -22.15 -18.03
N PHE A 26 -17.83 -20.86 -18.04
CA PHE A 26 -19.21 -20.37 -18.02
C PHE A 26 -19.35 -19.13 -18.89
N ASP A 27 -20.17 -19.30 -19.92
CA ASP A 27 -20.72 -18.31 -20.83
C ASP A 27 -21.62 -17.35 -20.03
N GLN A 28 -21.32 -16.06 -20.06
CA GLN A 28 -22.27 -15.01 -19.67
C GLN A 28 -22.32 -13.97 -20.79
N ARG A 29 -23.38 -14.10 -21.59
CA ARG A 29 -23.83 -13.10 -22.56
C ARG A 29 -24.16 -11.81 -21.82
N ILE A 30 -23.29 -10.81 -21.97
CA ILE A 30 -23.61 -9.41 -21.68
C ILE A 30 -23.86 -8.73 -23.02
N ASN A 31 -25.13 -8.44 -23.31
CA ASN A 31 -25.53 -7.54 -24.40
C ASN A 31 -25.14 -6.11 -24.00
N VAL A 32 -24.00 -5.62 -24.51
CA VAL A 32 -23.67 -4.20 -24.53
C VAL A 32 -23.62 -3.79 -26.00
N GLN A 33 -24.38 -2.76 -26.35
CA GLN A 33 -24.45 -2.18 -27.69
C GLN A 33 -23.04 -1.88 -28.22
N LEU A 34 -22.75 -2.46 -29.38
CA LEU A 34 -21.50 -2.36 -30.13
C LEU A 34 -21.34 -0.95 -30.72
N ASN A 35 -20.52 -0.11 -30.08
CA ASN A 35 -19.58 0.73 -30.83
C ASN A 35 -18.25 -0.02 -30.82
N MET A 36 -18.02 -0.83 -31.86
CA MET A 36 -16.80 -1.64 -31.98
C MET A 36 -15.58 -0.74 -32.19
N SER A 37 -14.84 -0.43 -31.12
CA SER A 37 -13.41 -0.15 -31.27
C SER A 37 -12.76 -1.45 -31.71
N LYS A 38 -12.41 -1.55 -32.99
CA LYS A 38 -11.73 -2.74 -33.54
C LYS A 38 -10.43 -2.99 -32.75
N ALA A 39 -10.18 -4.24 -32.38
CA ALA A 39 -8.98 -4.60 -31.63
C ALA A 39 -7.72 -4.46 -32.50
N LEU A 40 -6.59 -4.02 -31.91
CA LEU A 40 -5.29 -3.84 -32.60
C LEU A 40 -4.76 -5.12 -33.26
N THR A 41 -5.16 -6.29 -32.75
CA THR A 41 -4.84 -7.60 -33.33
C THR A 41 -5.65 -7.93 -34.58
N GLN A 42 -6.62 -7.09 -34.94
CA GLN A 42 -7.52 -7.23 -36.10
C GLN A 42 -7.32 -6.11 -37.12
N ILE A 43 -6.22 -5.35 -37.05
CA ILE A 43 -5.92 -4.33 -38.06
C ILE A 43 -5.58 -5.04 -39.37
N GLU A 44 -6.30 -4.70 -40.42
CA GLU A 44 -6.06 -5.24 -41.75
C GLU A 44 -4.82 -4.58 -42.36
N PRO A 45 -3.89 -5.36 -42.95
CA PRO A 45 -2.85 -4.83 -43.81
C PRO A 45 -3.46 -3.94 -44.90
N GLY A 46 -2.92 -2.75 -45.09
CA GLY A 46 -3.47 -1.71 -45.97
C GLY A 46 -4.13 -0.54 -45.25
N THR A 47 -4.27 -0.60 -43.92
CA THR A 47 -4.85 0.50 -43.12
C THR A 47 -3.93 1.73 -43.12
N ALA A 48 -4.50 2.92 -43.34
CA ALA A 48 -3.80 4.19 -43.23
C ALA A 48 -3.43 4.51 -41.78
N CYS A 49 -2.22 4.99 -41.57
CA CYS A 49 -1.68 5.28 -40.24
C CYS A 49 -0.80 6.52 -40.25
N THR A 50 -0.70 7.17 -39.10
CA THR A 50 0.10 8.37 -38.90
C THR A 50 1.11 8.12 -37.78
N VAL A 51 2.37 8.46 -38.05
CA VAL A 51 3.46 8.36 -37.06
C VAL A 51 3.36 9.56 -36.12
N LYS A 52 3.35 9.33 -34.80
CA LYS A 52 3.16 10.40 -33.80
C LYS A 52 4.31 11.40 -33.70
N GLU A 53 5.55 10.93 -33.86
CA GLU A 53 6.74 11.79 -33.73
C GLU A 53 6.97 12.67 -34.96
N THR A 54 6.74 12.14 -36.16
CA THR A 54 7.02 12.84 -37.42
C THR A 54 5.77 13.43 -38.08
N GLY A 55 4.58 12.97 -37.70
CA GLY A 55 3.32 13.34 -38.35
C GLY A 55 3.16 12.79 -39.78
N GLU A 56 4.07 11.92 -40.22
CA GLU A 56 4.04 11.34 -41.57
C GLU A 56 2.94 10.29 -41.71
N SER A 57 2.20 10.37 -42.82
CA SER A 57 1.21 9.38 -43.23
C SER A 57 1.90 8.17 -43.88
N GLY A 58 1.40 6.97 -43.58
CA GLY A 58 1.88 5.73 -44.15
C GLY A 58 0.83 4.62 -44.15
N THR A 59 1.13 3.54 -44.86
CA THR A 59 0.25 2.38 -44.99
C THR A 59 0.86 1.19 -44.28
N LEU A 60 0.05 0.47 -43.51
CA LEU A 60 0.47 -0.76 -42.83
C LEU A 60 0.66 -1.90 -43.82
N GLU A 61 1.86 -2.47 -43.93
CA GLU A 61 2.09 -3.67 -44.76
C GLU A 61 2.00 -4.97 -43.95
N LYS A 62 2.55 -4.98 -42.73
CA LYS A 62 2.64 -6.21 -41.94
C LYS A 62 2.63 -5.94 -40.44
N ILE A 63 2.08 -6.90 -39.71
CA ILE A 63 2.09 -6.92 -38.24
C ILE A 63 2.95 -8.09 -37.79
N PHE A 64 3.95 -7.80 -36.96
CA PHE A 64 4.70 -8.79 -36.20
C PHE A 64 4.07 -8.90 -34.82
N TYR A 65 3.79 -10.10 -34.33
CA TYR A 65 3.06 -10.28 -33.08
C TYR A 65 3.96 -10.34 -31.83
N TYR A 66 5.24 -10.70 -31.96
CA TYR A 66 6.17 -10.86 -30.83
C TYR A 66 7.62 -10.44 -31.17
N PRO A 67 8.12 -9.31 -30.62
CA PRO A 67 7.36 -8.23 -29.98
C PRO A 67 6.41 -7.57 -30.98
N THR A 68 5.29 -7.02 -30.52
CA THR A 68 4.31 -6.38 -31.41
C THR A 68 4.92 -5.17 -32.12
N LYS A 69 5.10 -5.27 -33.43
CA LYS A 69 5.64 -4.20 -34.28
C LYS A 69 4.84 -4.10 -35.56
N TYR A 70 4.71 -2.88 -36.07
CA TYR A 70 3.99 -2.58 -37.29
C TYR A 70 4.99 -2.11 -38.34
N GLU A 71 5.00 -2.79 -39.47
CA GLU A 71 5.77 -2.42 -40.64
C GLU A 71 4.94 -1.43 -41.46
N VAL A 72 5.39 -0.17 -41.50
CA VAL A 72 4.69 0.93 -42.15
C VAL A 72 5.52 1.44 -43.31
N LYS A 73 4.86 1.58 -44.46
CA LYS A 73 5.44 2.19 -45.66
C LYS A 73 4.99 3.64 -45.75
N THR A 74 5.94 4.56 -45.65
CA THR A 74 5.69 6.01 -45.82
C THR A 74 5.47 6.34 -47.30
N GLU A 75 4.81 7.46 -47.59
CA GLU A 75 4.63 7.98 -48.97
C GLU A 75 5.95 8.13 -49.75
N SER A 76 7.08 8.32 -49.04
CA SER A 76 8.43 8.37 -49.61
C SER A 76 9.01 7.02 -50.03
N GLY A 77 8.26 5.92 -49.88
CA GLY A 77 8.66 4.56 -50.25
C GLY A 77 9.60 3.87 -49.25
N LYS A 78 9.90 4.50 -48.11
CA LYS A 78 10.70 3.91 -47.03
C LYS A 78 9.83 3.03 -46.12
N ILE A 79 10.39 1.92 -45.66
CA ILE A 79 9.74 0.97 -44.75
C ILE A 79 10.38 1.11 -43.38
N ASN A 80 9.56 1.44 -42.37
CA ASN A 80 9.99 1.60 -40.99
C ASN A 80 9.18 0.68 -40.06
N HIS A 81 9.77 0.32 -38.92
CA HIS A 81 9.14 -0.50 -37.91
C HIS A 81 8.82 0.34 -36.69
N TYR A 82 7.57 0.34 -36.28
CA TYR A 82 7.10 1.17 -35.16
C TYR A 82 6.40 0.32 -34.10
N THR A 83 6.45 0.80 -32.87
CA THR A 83 5.72 0.17 -31.76
C THR A 83 4.28 0.64 -31.69
N THR A 84 3.47 -0.09 -30.93
CA THR A 84 2.06 0.23 -30.68
C THR A 84 1.86 1.66 -30.16
N HIS A 85 2.84 2.29 -29.48
CA HIS A 85 2.68 3.62 -28.91
C HIS A 85 3.04 4.76 -29.87
N GLU A 86 3.81 4.48 -30.92
CA GLU A 86 4.38 5.44 -31.87
C GLU A 86 3.47 5.74 -33.06
N ILE A 87 2.42 4.95 -33.28
CA ILE A 87 1.54 5.04 -34.46
C ILE A 87 0.08 5.16 -34.05
N ILE A 88 -0.68 5.91 -34.84
CA ILE A 88 -2.14 6.02 -34.78
C ILE A 88 -2.70 5.44 -36.08
N PHE A 89 -3.70 4.57 -36.00
CA PHE A 89 -4.41 4.05 -37.16
C PHE A 89 -5.72 4.79 -37.35
N GLU A 90 -6.03 5.23 -38.56
CA GLU A 90 -7.30 5.89 -38.86
C GLU A 90 -8.47 4.91 -38.65
N GLY A 91 -9.48 5.32 -37.88
CA GLY A 91 -10.62 4.47 -37.51
C GLY A 91 -10.39 3.54 -36.31
N TYR A 92 -9.21 3.56 -35.70
CA TYR A 92 -8.91 2.85 -34.45
C TYR A 92 -8.60 3.86 -33.35
N ASP A 93 -9.66 4.45 -32.79
CA ASP A 93 -9.49 5.38 -31.68
C ASP A 93 -9.10 4.63 -30.41
N ARG A 94 -8.10 5.16 -29.72
CA ARG A 94 -7.66 4.63 -28.42
C ARG A 94 -8.13 5.58 -27.35
N PRO A 95 -9.07 5.17 -26.47
CA PRO A 95 -9.29 5.95 -25.28
C PRO A 95 -7.94 6.04 -24.55
N PRO A 96 -7.56 7.24 -24.05
CA PRO A 96 -6.34 7.37 -23.28
C PRO A 96 -6.41 6.37 -22.12
N LEU A 97 -5.40 5.51 -22.01
CA LEU A 97 -5.33 4.57 -20.89
C LEU A 97 -5.27 5.38 -19.60
N LYS A 98 -6.35 5.36 -18.83
CA LYS A 98 -6.34 5.80 -17.44
C LYS A 98 -5.82 4.63 -16.62
N LEU A 99 -4.60 4.77 -16.10
CA LEU A 99 -4.08 3.81 -15.13
C LEU A 99 -4.90 3.99 -13.84
N ASN A 100 -5.74 3.00 -13.52
CA ASN A 100 -6.47 2.97 -12.26
C ASN A 100 -5.50 2.59 -11.14
N ILE A 101 -4.82 3.59 -10.58
CA ILE A 101 -4.01 3.44 -9.38
C ILE A 101 -4.97 3.55 -8.20
N PRO A 102 -4.97 2.61 -7.24
CA PRO A 102 -5.78 2.76 -6.05
C PRO A 102 -5.37 4.04 -5.31
N GLU A 103 -6.35 4.77 -4.79
CA GLU A 103 -6.11 6.02 -4.05
C GLU A 103 -5.27 5.78 -2.79
N ILE A 104 -5.52 4.65 -2.11
CA ILE A 104 -4.72 4.18 -0.99
C ILE A 104 -3.77 3.09 -1.48
N PRO A 105 -2.45 3.27 -1.32
CA PRO A 105 -1.49 2.24 -1.69
C PRO A 105 -1.58 1.03 -0.76
N TYR A 106 -1.20 -0.15 -1.26
CA TYR A 106 -1.15 -1.37 -0.47
C TYR A 106 -0.25 -1.19 0.77
N ASN A 107 -0.75 -1.60 1.95
CA ASN A 107 -0.13 -1.37 3.27
C ASN A 107 0.17 0.11 3.59
N GLY A 108 -0.52 1.06 2.94
CA GLY A 108 -0.29 2.49 3.13
C GLY A 108 1.08 2.98 2.67
N VAL A 109 1.91 2.14 2.02
CA VAL A 109 3.27 2.53 1.62
C VAL A 109 3.21 3.39 0.35
N GLY A 110 3.44 4.69 0.52
CA GLY A 110 3.51 5.64 -0.59
C GLY A 110 4.89 5.70 -1.24
N SER A 111 5.20 6.85 -1.84
CA SER A 111 6.50 7.10 -2.47
C SER A 111 7.64 7.16 -1.46
N SER A 112 8.80 6.62 -1.84
CA SER A 112 10.03 6.72 -1.06
C SER A 112 11.21 6.88 -2.00
N TYR A 113 12.00 7.93 -1.82
CA TYR A 113 13.23 8.14 -2.59
C TYR A 113 14.32 8.76 -1.74
N ALA A 114 15.57 8.50 -2.14
CA ALA A 114 16.75 9.15 -1.61
C ALA A 114 17.62 9.56 -2.79
N SER A 115 18.12 10.79 -2.77
CA SER A 115 19.04 11.31 -3.77
C SER A 115 20.20 12.00 -3.09
N TRP A 116 21.35 11.91 -3.74
CA TRP A 116 22.55 12.61 -3.32
C TRP A 116 23.17 13.30 -4.52
N ILE A 117 23.47 14.57 -4.32
CA ILE A 117 24.35 15.36 -5.18
C ILE A 117 25.51 15.85 -4.30
N PRO A 118 26.65 16.24 -4.88
CA PRO A 118 27.79 16.69 -4.09
C PRO A 118 27.39 17.67 -2.99
N PHE A 119 27.68 17.27 -1.75
CA PHE A 119 27.43 18.04 -0.52
C PHE A 119 25.96 18.28 -0.15
N GLN A 120 24.99 17.64 -0.80
CA GLN A 120 23.59 17.70 -0.42
C GLN A 120 22.91 16.33 -0.57
N ALA A 121 22.30 15.86 0.52
CA ALA A 121 21.49 14.66 0.54
C ALA A 121 20.04 15.04 0.80
N ASN A 122 19.13 14.48 0.02
CA ASN A 122 17.70 14.65 0.23
C ASN A 122 17.03 13.28 0.22
N SER A 123 16.06 13.09 1.11
CA SER A 123 15.27 11.87 1.14
C SER A 123 13.85 12.18 1.57
N GLN A 124 12.91 11.42 1.04
CA GLN A 124 11.49 11.59 1.30
C GLN A 124 10.82 10.23 1.43
N ILE A 125 9.87 10.14 2.36
CA ILE A 125 9.01 8.98 2.58
C ILE A 125 7.60 9.48 2.74
N ARG A 126 6.67 8.89 2.01
CA ARG A 126 5.24 9.14 2.13
C ARG A 126 4.53 7.87 2.58
N HIS A 127 3.66 8.00 3.57
CA HIS A 127 2.88 6.88 4.10
C HIS A 127 1.46 7.32 4.42
N HIS A 128 0.51 6.46 4.14
CA HIS A 128 -0.90 6.64 4.47
C HIS A 128 -1.18 6.07 5.85
N PHE A 129 -1.93 6.81 6.65
CA PHE A 129 -2.38 6.43 7.98
C PHE A 129 -3.90 6.35 7.98
N SER A 130 -4.43 5.21 8.42
CA SER A 130 -5.85 5.03 8.71
C SER A 130 -6.18 5.58 10.10
N SER A 131 -5.86 6.85 10.36
CA SER A 131 -6.06 7.53 11.64
C SER A 131 -6.41 9.00 11.41
N SER A 132 -6.97 9.68 12.42
CA SER A 132 -7.29 11.09 12.32
C SER A 132 -6.04 11.98 12.35
N LYS A 133 -6.21 13.21 11.89
CA LYS A 133 -5.16 14.22 11.82
C LYS A 133 -4.59 14.55 13.20
N GLU A 134 -5.45 14.63 14.20
CA GLU A 134 -5.11 14.97 15.59
C GLU A 134 -4.26 13.87 16.22
N ILE A 135 -4.66 12.60 16.05
CA ILE A 135 -3.94 11.45 16.58
C ILE A 135 -2.53 11.39 15.97
N VAL A 136 -2.42 11.52 14.65
CA VAL A 136 -1.11 11.43 13.99
C VAL A 136 -0.25 12.64 14.34
N TRP A 137 -0.85 13.83 14.48
CA TRP A 137 -0.15 15.01 14.96
C TRP A 137 0.42 14.80 16.37
N GLU A 138 -0.39 14.25 17.29
CA GLU A 138 0.05 13.89 18.63
C GLU A 138 1.21 12.89 18.57
N MET A 139 1.08 11.79 17.81
CA MET A 139 2.13 10.78 17.67
C MET A 139 3.44 11.32 17.07
N ILE A 140 3.37 12.25 16.12
CA ILE A 140 4.55 12.87 15.50
C ILE A 140 5.21 13.87 16.47
N THR A 141 4.43 14.58 17.28
CA THR A 141 4.95 15.59 18.22
C THR A 141 5.34 15.03 19.58
N SER A 142 4.90 13.82 19.92
CA SER A 142 5.28 13.05 21.11
C SER A 142 6.73 12.56 21.02
N LEU A 143 7.67 13.48 21.31
CA LEU A 143 9.12 13.26 21.26
C LEU A 143 9.62 12.16 22.22
N ASP A 144 8.86 11.84 23.25
CA ASP A 144 9.12 10.76 24.20
C ASP A 144 9.07 9.37 23.54
N THR A 145 8.21 9.19 22.52
CA THR A 145 8.03 7.93 21.80
C THR A 145 9.05 7.69 20.69
N TYR A 146 9.93 8.66 20.42
CA TYR A 146 10.84 8.60 19.27
C TYR A 146 11.82 7.43 19.34
N ASN A 147 12.17 6.95 20.53
CA ASN A 147 12.98 5.75 20.70
C ASN A 147 12.28 4.47 20.21
N VAL A 148 10.95 4.48 20.05
CA VAL A 148 10.14 3.31 19.63
C VAL A 148 10.13 3.19 18.10
N TRP A 149 9.76 4.27 17.41
CA TRP A 149 9.48 4.22 15.98
C TRP A 149 10.55 4.92 15.12
N PHE A 150 11.27 5.91 15.67
CA PHE A 150 12.24 6.69 14.92
C PHE A 150 13.58 5.95 14.81
N SER A 151 14.08 5.78 13.59
CA SER A 151 15.29 5.00 13.35
C SER A 151 16.54 5.64 13.95
N GLY A 152 17.29 4.85 14.73
CA GLY A 152 18.62 5.20 15.24
C GLY A 152 18.62 5.97 16.56
N ILE A 153 17.46 6.26 17.14
CA ILE A 153 17.33 6.88 18.45
C ILE A 153 17.23 5.78 19.52
N GLN A 154 18.19 5.78 20.46
CA GLN A 154 18.12 4.93 21.64
C GLN A 154 17.26 5.56 22.74
N ARG A 155 17.36 6.88 22.90
CA ARG A 155 16.62 7.64 23.92
C ARG A 155 16.46 9.10 23.50
N ALA A 156 15.29 9.67 23.78
CA ALA A 156 15.03 11.10 23.71
C ALA A 156 14.87 11.67 25.12
N LEU A 157 15.30 12.92 25.34
CA LEU A 157 15.20 13.64 26.61
C LEU A 157 14.81 15.10 26.34
N PRO A 158 13.93 15.71 27.15
CA PRO A 158 13.63 17.13 27.03
C PRO A 158 14.81 17.97 27.53
N ASP A 159 15.00 19.18 26.98
CA ASP A 159 16.01 20.13 27.44
C ASP A 159 15.36 21.28 28.21
N VAL A 160 14.83 20.96 29.39
CA VAL A 160 14.06 21.88 30.24
C VAL A 160 14.84 22.23 31.51
N LYS A 161 14.88 23.51 31.86
CA LYS A 161 15.39 23.99 33.15
C LYS A 161 14.24 24.03 34.16
N SER A 162 14.29 23.17 35.17
CA SER A 162 13.35 23.16 36.30
C SER A 162 14.08 22.78 37.57
N ASP A 163 13.66 23.29 38.72
CA ASP A 163 14.31 22.96 40.00
C ASP A 163 14.05 21.50 40.41
N ARG A 164 12.84 21.00 40.14
CA ARG A 164 12.46 19.62 40.48
C ARG A 164 13.10 18.63 39.50
N TYR A 165 13.87 17.68 40.03
CA TYR A 165 14.61 16.69 39.24
C TYR A 165 13.73 15.97 38.21
N VAL A 166 12.55 15.49 38.61
CA VAL A 166 11.63 14.75 37.73
C VAL A 166 11.16 15.58 36.54
N HIS A 167 10.92 16.89 36.74
CA HIS A 167 10.47 17.78 35.67
C HIS A 167 11.54 18.02 34.60
N LYS A 168 12.83 17.79 34.91
CA LYS A 168 13.92 17.88 33.93
C LYS A 168 13.87 16.77 32.86
N PHE A 169 13.07 15.72 33.10
CA PHE A 169 12.97 14.56 32.22
C PHE A 169 11.57 14.34 31.64
N SER A 170 10.59 15.19 31.97
CA SER A 170 9.21 15.11 31.44
C SER A 170 9.06 15.99 30.20
N PHE A 171 8.58 15.40 29.11
CA PHE A 171 8.28 16.12 27.87
C PHE A 171 7.06 17.04 28.01
N ASP A 172 6.17 16.80 28.99
CA ASP A 172 5.04 17.67 29.29
C ASP A 172 5.46 19.09 29.71
N LYS A 173 6.72 19.25 30.16
CA LYS A 173 7.29 20.55 30.54
C LYS A 173 8.09 21.19 29.41
N LEU A 174 8.26 20.52 28.27
CA LEU A 174 8.93 21.06 27.11
C LEU A 174 7.92 21.87 26.28
N PRO A 175 8.13 23.19 26.09
CA PRO A 175 7.29 23.94 25.17
C PRO A 175 7.51 23.44 23.74
N LEU A 176 6.43 23.06 23.04
CA LEU A 176 6.46 22.69 21.62
C LEU A 176 6.40 23.95 20.75
N ASN A 177 7.40 24.82 20.90
CA ASN A 177 7.52 26.05 20.12
C ASN A 177 8.84 26.05 19.33
N PRO A 178 8.89 26.71 18.15
CA PRO A 178 10.13 26.95 17.44
C PRO A 178 11.21 27.55 18.36
N GLY A 179 12.43 27.03 18.28
CA GLY A 179 13.57 27.40 19.12
C GLY A 179 13.72 26.56 20.40
N SER A 180 12.75 25.72 20.74
CA SER A 180 12.86 24.79 21.88
C SER A 180 13.80 23.63 21.54
N TYR A 181 14.44 23.06 22.56
CA TYR A 181 15.44 22.00 22.36
C TYR A 181 15.04 20.71 23.06
N PHE A 182 15.41 19.59 22.44
CA PHE A 182 15.45 18.28 23.06
C PHE A 182 16.80 17.63 22.78
N LYS A 183 17.11 16.57 23.51
CA LYS A 183 18.35 15.82 23.40
C LYS A 183 18.06 14.42 22.92
N ILE A 184 18.88 13.89 22.04
CA ILE A 184 18.82 12.49 21.62
C ILE A 184 20.12 11.76 21.92
N ARG A 185 19.98 10.50 22.30
CA ARG A 185 21.05 9.49 22.38
C ARG A 185 20.92 8.60 21.15
N PRO A 186 21.88 8.60 20.23
CA PRO A 186 21.92 7.61 19.16
C PRO A 186 22.10 6.19 19.70
N ALA A 187 21.62 5.19 18.97
CA ALA A 187 21.90 3.77 19.23
C ALA A 187 23.33 3.38 18.80
N SER A 188 24.32 4.16 19.23
CA SER A 188 25.74 3.98 18.98
C SER A 188 26.58 4.46 20.17
N LEU A 189 27.90 4.44 20.03
CA LEU A 189 28.82 4.97 21.05
C LEU A 189 28.90 6.51 21.05
N ALA A 190 28.19 7.19 20.15
CA ALA A 190 28.20 8.65 20.04
C ALA A 190 27.58 9.33 21.28
N PRO A 191 27.94 10.59 21.62
CA PRO A 191 27.37 11.31 22.76
C PRO A 191 25.91 11.71 22.55
N TYR A 192 25.32 12.40 23.53
CA TYR A 192 24.04 13.06 23.35
C TYR A 192 24.18 14.26 22.41
N PHE A 193 23.21 14.43 21.51
CA PHE A 193 23.12 15.58 20.63
C PHE A 193 21.89 16.40 20.96
N ARG A 194 22.02 17.73 20.86
CA ARG A 194 20.88 18.66 21.00
C ARG A 194 20.25 18.84 19.63
N CYS A 195 18.93 18.80 19.62
CA CYS A 195 18.05 18.98 18.47
C CYS A 195 17.09 20.11 18.79
N ARG A 196 16.91 21.03 17.86
CA ARG A 196 16.12 22.24 17.96
C ARG A 196 14.88 22.06 17.12
N ILE A 197 13.74 22.38 17.71
CA ILE A 197 12.48 22.47 16.99
C ILE A 197 12.53 23.74 16.13
N ILE A 198 12.29 23.60 14.84
CA ILE A 198 12.40 24.69 13.87
C ILE A 198 11.01 25.12 13.41
N THR A 199 10.14 24.17 13.11
CA THR A 199 8.82 24.43 12.52
C THR A 199 7.77 23.69 13.34
N VAL A 200 6.76 24.43 13.79
CA VAL A 200 5.57 23.88 14.44
C VAL A 200 4.35 24.59 13.89
N GLU A 201 3.70 23.96 12.93
CA GLU A 201 2.40 24.36 12.40
C GLU A 201 1.40 23.27 12.78
N LYS A 202 0.54 23.56 13.76
CA LYS A 202 -0.39 22.58 14.33
C LYS A 202 -1.15 21.84 13.21
N GLU A 203 -1.11 20.51 13.27
CA GLU A 203 -1.77 19.60 12.34
C GLU A 203 -1.37 19.82 10.87
N LYS A 204 -0.18 20.36 10.60
CA LYS A 204 0.26 20.63 9.22
C LYS A 204 1.72 20.28 9.00
N GLU A 205 2.63 20.90 9.75
CA GLU A 205 4.06 20.66 9.62
C GLU A 205 4.77 20.68 10.96
N PHE A 206 5.56 19.65 11.23
CA PHE A 206 6.45 19.57 12.38
C PHE A 206 7.87 19.28 11.91
N GLY A 207 8.83 20.13 12.30
CA GLY A 207 10.21 19.98 11.84
C GLY A 207 11.25 20.41 12.87
N PHE A 208 12.39 19.73 12.86
CA PHE A 208 13.49 19.96 13.77
C PHE A 208 14.84 19.66 13.09
N ASP A 209 15.90 20.30 13.59
CA ASP A 209 17.25 19.86 13.27
C ASP A 209 17.59 18.59 14.05
N PHE A 210 18.27 17.68 13.37
CA PHE A 210 18.52 16.33 13.84
C PHE A 210 19.98 15.97 13.64
N ARG A 211 20.61 15.50 14.71
CA ARG A 211 22.01 15.15 14.69
C ARG A 211 22.23 13.82 15.39
N MET A 212 22.67 12.83 14.61
CA MET A 212 22.98 11.49 15.12
C MET A 212 24.50 11.21 15.16
N SER A 213 25.29 12.05 14.50
CA SER A 213 26.75 11.93 14.44
C SER A 213 27.40 13.32 14.55
N PRO A 214 28.69 13.39 14.92
CA PRO A 214 29.38 14.67 14.91
C PRO A 214 29.63 15.21 13.50
N PHE A 215 29.52 14.38 12.45
CA PHE A 215 29.98 14.69 11.10
C PHE A 215 28.95 15.39 10.21
N TYR A 216 27.67 15.24 10.49
CA TYR A 216 26.61 15.83 9.68
C TYR A 216 25.39 16.18 10.53
N GLU A 217 24.58 17.07 9.98
CA GLU A 217 23.30 17.51 10.53
C GLU A 217 22.22 17.31 9.45
N GLU A 218 21.03 16.90 9.88
CA GLU A 218 19.87 16.71 9.02
C GLU A 218 18.76 17.64 9.48
N TYR A 219 18.06 18.30 8.56
CA TYR A 219 16.75 18.87 8.82
C TYR A 219 15.68 17.84 8.50
N ILE A 220 14.79 17.57 9.45
CA ILE A 220 13.72 16.60 9.31
C ILE A 220 12.39 17.33 9.46
N SER A 221 11.48 17.13 8.52
CA SER A 221 10.12 17.64 8.63
C SER A 221 9.08 16.61 8.25
N PHE A 222 7.98 16.63 9.00
CA PHE A 222 6.79 15.83 8.79
C PHE A 222 5.69 16.76 8.32
N LYS A 223 5.15 16.50 7.13
CA LYS A 223 4.00 17.20 6.57
C LYS A 223 2.80 16.27 6.58
N ILE A 224 1.65 16.80 6.98
CA ILE A 224 0.40 16.06 7.02
C ILE A 224 -0.54 16.62 5.96
N ASP A 225 -0.97 15.74 5.05
CA ASP A 225 -1.92 16.04 3.99
C ASP A 225 -3.20 15.21 4.23
N GLU A 226 -4.36 15.85 4.17
CA GLU A 226 -5.66 15.18 4.35
C GLU A 226 -6.03 14.37 3.10
N ALA A 227 -6.70 13.23 3.29
CA ALA A 227 -7.25 12.39 2.22
C ALA A 227 -8.69 11.98 2.56
N GLU A 228 -9.44 11.44 1.58
CA GLU A 228 -10.84 11.04 1.79
C GLU A 228 -11.00 9.98 2.90
N LYS A 229 -10.04 9.06 2.98
CA LYS A 229 -10.03 7.96 3.94
C LYS A 229 -8.72 7.99 4.74
N GLY A 230 -8.62 8.86 5.74
CA GLY A 230 -7.43 9.01 6.58
C GLY A 230 -6.49 10.12 6.10
N ILE A 231 -5.19 9.96 6.34
CA ILE A 231 -4.22 11.03 6.08
C ILE A 231 -2.93 10.51 5.45
N PHE A 232 -2.26 11.35 4.68
CA PHE A 232 -0.90 11.11 4.23
C PHE A 232 0.09 11.88 5.09
N VAL A 233 1.13 11.20 5.54
CA VAL A 233 2.28 11.83 6.18
C VAL A 233 3.47 11.72 5.24
N THR A 234 4.11 12.86 5.00
CA THR A 234 5.34 12.96 4.23
C THR A 234 6.49 13.37 5.16
N CYS A 235 7.46 12.48 5.35
CA CYS A 235 8.69 12.77 6.05
C CYS A 235 9.78 13.19 5.05
N ASN A 236 10.23 14.43 5.14
CA ASN A 236 11.36 14.96 4.40
C ASN A 236 12.60 14.98 5.29
N ARG A 237 13.75 14.60 4.73
CA ARG A 237 15.05 14.75 5.38
C ARG A 237 16.02 15.39 4.40
N SER A 238 16.66 16.47 4.82
CA SER A 238 17.67 17.16 4.03
C SER A 238 18.94 17.32 4.84
N SER A 239 20.10 17.06 4.25
CA SER A 239 21.40 17.27 4.87
C SER A 239 22.31 18.01 3.91
N LYS A 240 23.10 18.94 4.44
CA LYS A 240 24.07 19.72 3.70
C LYS A 240 25.46 19.57 4.32
N GLY A 241 26.48 19.61 3.48
CA GLY A 241 27.88 19.59 3.89
C GLY A 241 28.67 18.40 3.35
N PHE A 242 29.97 18.39 3.66
CA PHE A 242 30.93 17.42 3.14
C PHE A 242 30.53 15.97 3.40
N PHE A 243 29.99 15.69 4.58
CA PHE A 243 29.56 14.36 5.01
C PHE A 243 28.05 14.10 4.83
N SER A 244 27.35 14.90 4.02
CA SER A 244 25.90 14.77 3.78
C SER A 244 25.49 13.37 3.30
N PHE A 245 26.33 12.68 2.51
CA PHE A 245 26.03 11.33 2.04
C PHE A 245 25.84 10.32 3.19
N LEU A 246 26.46 10.56 4.36
CA LEU A 246 26.30 9.70 5.54
C LEU A 246 24.86 9.72 6.09
N SER A 247 24.09 10.77 5.81
CA SER A 247 22.67 10.84 6.17
C SER A 247 21.82 9.80 5.42
N LEU A 248 22.30 9.27 4.29
CA LEU A 248 21.61 8.22 3.53
C LEU A 248 22.01 6.81 3.95
N LEU A 249 22.96 6.67 4.88
CA LEU A 249 23.31 5.36 5.43
C LEU A 249 22.10 4.74 6.12
N SER A 250 21.95 3.43 5.93
CA SER A 250 20.80 2.65 6.42
C SER A 250 19.44 3.11 5.87
N TRP A 251 19.42 3.79 4.72
CA TRP A 251 18.18 4.20 4.05
C TRP A 251 17.27 3.01 3.76
N ASN A 252 17.77 2.05 2.98
CA ASN A 252 16.99 0.89 2.53
C ASN A 252 16.55 -0.05 3.66
N SER A 253 17.31 -0.10 4.76
CA SER A 253 17.08 -1.05 5.85
C SER A 253 16.11 -0.52 6.90
N SER A 254 16.30 0.72 7.37
CA SER A 254 15.57 1.26 8.54
C SER A 254 14.97 2.64 8.33
N LYS A 255 15.68 3.60 7.73
CA LYS A 255 15.17 4.98 7.62
C LYS A 255 13.94 5.06 6.71
N SER A 256 13.89 4.31 5.61
CA SER A 256 12.72 4.27 4.70
C SER A 256 11.45 3.72 5.36
N LYS A 257 11.58 3.00 6.48
CA LYS A 257 10.47 2.33 7.18
C LYS A 257 9.99 3.06 8.43
N ILE A 258 10.48 4.27 8.72
CA ILE A 258 10.12 4.98 9.96
C ILE A 258 8.61 5.25 10.07
N LEU A 259 7.95 5.62 8.96
CA LEU A 259 6.52 5.89 8.97
C LEU A 259 5.69 4.60 9.09
N GLN A 260 6.21 3.47 8.57
CA GLN A 260 5.58 2.16 8.78
C GLN A 260 5.66 1.73 10.25
N LYS A 261 6.79 2.00 10.92
CA LYS A 261 6.94 1.76 12.37
C LYS A 261 6.02 2.66 13.19
N LEU A 262 5.86 3.91 12.78
CA LEU A 262 4.91 4.83 13.40
C LEU A 262 3.48 4.30 13.21
N ALA A 263 3.09 3.91 12.00
CA ALA A 263 1.77 3.37 11.72
C ALA A 263 1.45 2.10 12.53
N ALA A 264 2.45 1.27 12.82
CA ALA A 264 2.27 0.08 13.65
C ALA A 264 1.91 0.38 15.13
N ILE A 265 2.22 1.59 15.62
CA ILE A 265 1.89 2.02 16.99
C ILE A 265 0.75 3.05 17.04
N THR A 266 0.40 3.65 15.90
CA THR A 266 -0.72 4.59 15.80
C THR A 266 -2.05 3.82 15.83
N PRO A 267 -3.05 4.25 16.63
CA PRO A 267 -4.35 3.60 16.65
C PRO A 267 -5.09 3.80 15.32
N VAL A 268 -5.59 2.71 14.77
CA VAL A 268 -6.40 2.72 13.56
C VAL A 268 -7.81 3.18 13.89
N ILE A 269 -8.30 4.15 13.13
CA ILE A 269 -9.70 4.56 13.15
C ILE A 269 -10.34 3.94 11.91
N ASP A 270 -11.43 3.21 12.13
CA ASP A 270 -12.29 2.80 11.05
C ASP A 270 -13.00 4.05 10.53
N PHE A 271 -12.45 4.62 9.45
CA PHE A 271 -13.23 5.48 8.57
C PHE A 271 -14.21 4.54 7.91
N GLY A 272 -15.33 4.32 8.61
CA GLY A 272 -16.35 3.38 8.20
C GLY A 272 -16.53 3.48 6.69
N GLU A 273 -16.65 2.31 6.08
CA GLU A 273 -17.60 2.16 5.01
C GLU A 273 -18.75 3.12 5.37
N THR A 274 -18.91 4.20 4.58
CA THR A 274 -20.28 4.60 4.30
C THR A 274 -20.92 3.27 4.02
N ASP A 275 -21.83 2.84 4.87
CA ASP A 275 -22.74 1.80 4.52
C ASP A 275 -23.32 2.33 3.20
N GLU A 276 -22.72 1.94 2.08
CA GLU A 276 -23.45 1.32 1.02
C GLU A 276 -24.17 0.16 1.72
N LYS A 277 -25.23 0.51 2.47
CA LYS A 277 -26.57 0.12 2.10
C LYS A 277 -26.65 0.29 0.58
N SER A 278 -26.03 -0.65 -0.12
CA SER A 278 -26.77 -1.47 -1.03
C SER A 278 -28.01 -1.84 -0.23
N ASP A 279 -29.06 -1.06 -0.45
CA ASP A 279 -30.42 -1.48 -0.23
C ASP A 279 -30.59 -2.77 -1.02
N ASP A 280 -30.07 -3.86 -0.47
CA ASP A 280 -30.41 -5.20 -0.86
C ASP A 280 -31.36 -5.67 0.24
N ASP A 281 -32.60 -5.18 0.10
CA ASP A 281 -33.80 -5.60 0.81
C ASP A 281 -34.13 -7.08 0.51
N ASN A 282 -33.15 -7.97 0.67
CA ASN A 282 -33.32 -9.41 0.57
C ASN A 282 -32.46 -10.18 1.58
N ALA A 283 -32.27 -9.59 2.76
CA ALA A 283 -31.67 -10.20 3.94
C ALA A 283 -32.55 -11.29 4.59
N THR A 284 -33.12 -12.21 3.80
CA THR A 284 -33.82 -13.39 4.36
C THR A 284 -33.18 -14.72 4.02
N ASN A 285 -32.22 -14.84 3.10
CA ASN A 285 -31.76 -16.17 2.66
C ASN A 285 -30.24 -16.43 2.54
N THR A 286 -29.35 -15.46 2.79
CA THR A 286 -27.91 -15.64 2.52
C THR A 286 -27.19 -16.53 3.55
N TRP A 287 -27.66 -16.54 4.80
CA TRP A 287 -27.11 -17.37 5.88
C TRP A 287 -28.17 -18.24 6.55
N GLY A 288 -29.23 -18.64 5.83
CA GLY A 288 -30.26 -19.52 6.37
C GLY A 288 -31.01 -18.97 7.60
N GLY A 289 -31.06 -17.64 7.74
CA GLY A 289 -31.72 -16.93 8.84
C GLY A 289 -30.84 -16.65 10.07
N PHE A 290 -29.52 -16.89 10.03
CA PHE A 290 -28.62 -16.51 11.13
C PHE A 290 -28.17 -15.05 11.02
N ALA A 291 -27.99 -14.39 12.17
CA ALA A 291 -27.58 -12.98 12.28
C ALA A 291 -26.12 -12.74 11.91
N SER A 292 -25.26 -13.76 12.04
CA SER A 292 -23.85 -13.69 11.65
C SER A 292 -23.42 -14.88 10.81
N ARG A 293 -22.39 -14.67 9.99
CA ARG A 293 -21.77 -15.73 9.17
C ARG A 293 -21.13 -16.80 10.04
N GLU A 294 -20.52 -16.41 11.15
CA GLU A 294 -19.89 -17.27 12.14
C GLU A 294 -20.91 -18.21 12.79
N ASP A 295 -22.12 -17.71 13.11
CA ASP A 295 -23.19 -18.52 13.68
C ASP A 295 -23.69 -19.58 12.72
N TYR A 296 -23.85 -19.23 11.44
CA TYR A 296 -24.21 -20.20 10.41
C TYR A 296 -23.15 -21.30 10.25
N ILE A 297 -21.86 -20.94 10.30
CA ILE A 297 -20.75 -21.89 10.27
C ILE A 297 -20.78 -22.80 11.50
N ASN A 298 -20.98 -22.26 12.71
CA ASN A 298 -21.07 -23.04 13.94
C ASN A 298 -22.25 -24.02 13.91
N TYR A 299 -23.42 -23.59 13.42
CA TYR A 299 -24.58 -24.45 13.21
C TYR A 299 -24.25 -25.60 12.26
N ALA A 300 -23.65 -25.30 11.10
CA ALA A 300 -23.28 -26.31 10.12
C ALA A 300 -22.27 -27.33 10.68
N VAL A 301 -21.32 -26.89 11.52
CA VAL A 301 -20.38 -27.77 12.21
C VAL A 301 -21.09 -28.68 13.23
N ILE A 302 -22.03 -28.16 14.01
CA ILE A 302 -22.83 -28.94 14.98
C ILE A 302 -23.64 -30.03 14.25
N MET A 303 -24.33 -29.67 13.16
CA MET A 303 -25.08 -30.62 12.34
C MET A 303 -24.15 -31.68 11.72
N GLY A 304 -22.95 -31.28 11.28
CA GLY A 304 -21.94 -32.20 10.77
C GLY A 304 -21.39 -33.16 11.84
N LEU A 305 -21.31 -32.74 13.11
CA LEU A 305 -20.95 -33.62 14.24
C LEU A 305 -22.07 -34.63 14.54
N GLN A 306 -23.33 -34.26 14.28
CA GLN A 306 -24.49 -35.16 14.34
C GLN A 306 -24.62 -36.07 13.10
N ASN A 307 -23.56 -36.18 12.30
CA ASN A 307 -23.51 -36.94 11.03
C ASN A 307 -24.42 -36.41 9.92
N ASN A 308 -24.93 -35.17 10.01
CA ASN A 308 -25.69 -34.53 8.94
C ASN A 308 -24.77 -33.64 8.07
N MET A 309 -24.10 -34.28 7.11
CA MET A 309 -23.16 -33.62 6.19
C MET A 309 -23.84 -32.81 5.07
N ASP A 310 -25.13 -33.03 4.86
CA ASP A 310 -25.89 -32.39 3.78
C ASP A 310 -26.00 -30.87 4.01
N VAL A 311 -26.12 -30.46 5.28
CA VAL A 311 -26.14 -29.03 5.68
C VAL A 311 -24.86 -28.31 5.26
N ILE A 312 -23.69 -28.93 5.44
CA ILE A 312 -22.40 -28.34 5.06
C ILE A 312 -22.28 -28.29 3.54
N ASN A 313 -22.69 -29.35 2.83
CA ASN A 313 -22.56 -29.41 1.38
C ASN A 313 -23.54 -28.48 0.65
N ALA A 314 -24.69 -28.18 1.27
CA ALA A 314 -25.70 -27.25 0.77
C ALA A 314 -25.30 -25.77 0.84
N ILE A 315 -24.23 -25.41 1.57
CA ILE A 315 -23.73 -24.02 1.65
C ILE A 315 -23.27 -23.58 0.25
N PRO A 316 -23.89 -22.57 -0.40
CA PRO A 316 -23.53 -22.16 -1.76
C PRO A 316 -22.13 -21.54 -1.82
N ASP A 317 -21.76 -20.74 -0.82
CA ASP A 317 -20.48 -20.06 -0.73
C ASP A 317 -19.30 -21.02 -0.47
N LYS A 318 -18.34 -21.08 -1.41
CA LYS A 318 -17.17 -21.97 -1.32
C LYS A 318 -16.29 -21.65 -0.09
N PRO A 319 -15.92 -20.38 0.19
CA PRO A 319 -15.23 -19.99 1.42
C PRO A 319 -15.93 -20.47 2.70
N THR A 320 -17.21 -20.15 2.90
CA THR A 320 -17.99 -20.52 4.11
C THR A 320 -18.08 -22.04 4.27
N ARG A 321 -18.25 -22.78 3.16
CA ARG A 321 -18.22 -24.25 3.14
C ARG A 321 -16.87 -24.82 3.54
N GLY A 322 -15.77 -24.20 3.08
CA GLY A 322 -14.41 -24.59 3.44
C GLY A 322 -14.14 -24.41 4.93
N LEU A 323 -14.56 -23.28 5.49
CA LEU A 323 -14.50 -22.98 6.92
C LEU A 323 -15.29 -23.98 7.77
N ALA A 324 -16.53 -24.31 7.37
CA ALA A 324 -17.35 -25.30 8.07
C ALA A 324 -16.73 -26.71 8.03
N LYS A 325 -16.18 -27.15 6.89
CA LYS A 325 -15.48 -28.45 6.80
C LYS A 325 -14.23 -28.49 7.68
N ALA A 326 -13.44 -27.42 7.68
CA ALA A 326 -12.27 -27.31 8.54
C ALA A 326 -12.66 -27.31 10.02
N GLY A 327 -13.72 -26.59 10.39
CA GLY A 327 -14.31 -26.58 11.73
C GLY A 327 -14.75 -27.97 12.19
N LEU A 328 -15.42 -28.73 11.33
CA LEU A 328 -15.84 -30.11 11.61
C LEU A 328 -14.65 -31.04 11.86
N VAL A 329 -13.64 -31.01 10.98
CA VAL A 329 -12.42 -31.82 11.14
C VAL A 329 -11.70 -31.46 12.45
N ARG A 330 -11.61 -30.17 12.77
CA ARG A 330 -11.01 -29.69 14.01
C ARG A 330 -11.79 -30.16 15.23
N ALA A 331 -13.11 -30.04 15.23
CA ALA A 331 -13.96 -30.49 16.33
C ALA A 331 -13.88 -32.00 16.56
N LYS A 332 -13.87 -32.81 15.48
CA LYS A 332 -13.64 -34.26 15.57
C LYS A 332 -12.27 -34.61 16.14
N ARG A 333 -11.25 -33.81 15.85
CA ARG A 333 -9.88 -34.02 16.36
C ARG A 333 -9.72 -33.59 17.82
N THR A 334 -10.35 -32.49 18.23
CA THR A 334 -10.14 -31.90 19.57
C THR A 334 -11.23 -32.25 20.58
N GLY A 335 -12.34 -32.84 20.16
CA GLY A 335 -13.49 -33.15 21.02
C GLY A 335 -14.22 -31.92 21.56
N LYS A 336 -13.89 -30.71 21.07
CA LYS A 336 -14.51 -29.44 21.49
C LYS A 336 -15.62 -29.08 20.50
N VAL A 337 -16.85 -28.95 21.00
CA VAL A 337 -18.01 -28.52 20.23
C VAL A 337 -18.04 -26.99 20.19
N PRO A 338 -18.25 -26.35 19.02
CA PRO A 338 -18.43 -24.90 18.93
C PRO A 338 -19.69 -24.44 19.68
N PRO A 339 -19.78 -23.15 20.06
CA PRO A 339 -20.95 -22.61 20.75
C PRO A 339 -22.22 -22.80 19.90
N THR A 340 -23.34 -23.14 20.55
CA THR A 340 -24.62 -23.33 19.88
C THR A 340 -25.20 -21.97 19.48
N PRO A 341 -25.38 -21.69 18.18
CA PRO A 341 -25.96 -20.43 17.73
C PRO A 341 -27.47 -20.41 17.95
N GLU A 342 -28.00 -19.29 18.41
CA GLU A 342 -29.44 -19.06 18.52
C GLU A 342 -30.01 -18.79 17.13
N LYS A 343 -30.88 -19.68 16.63
CA LYS A 343 -31.63 -19.41 15.41
C LYS A 343 -32.77 -18.44 15.77
N PRO A 344 -32.91 -17.26 15.13
CA PRO A 344 -34.12 -16.47 15.32
C PRO A 344 -35.32 -17.29 14.82
N ALA A 345 -36.35 -17.42 15.66
CA ALA A 345 -37.56 -18.12 15.30
C ALA A 345 -38.19 -17.46 14.07
N PRO A 346 -38.72 -18.25 13.10
CA PRO A 346 -39.44 -17.66 11.99
C PRO A 346 -40.78 -17.12 12.52
N GLY A 347 -40.87 -15.81 12.74
CA GLY A 347 -42.15 -15.14 12.95
C GLY A 347 -42.32 -14.25 14.20
N SER A 348 -41.29 -13.60 14.74
CA SER A 348 -41.51 -12.46 15.65
C SER A 348 -41.31 -11.15 14.90
N ALA A 349 -42.42 -10.48 14.57
CA ALA A 349 -42.43 -9.11 14.06
C ALA A 349 -41.72 -8.15 15.04
N PRO A 350 -41.08 -7.07 14.54
CA PRO A 350 -40.36 -6.15 15.41
C PRO A 350 -41.36 -5.35 16.24
N SER A 351 -41.19 -5.37 17.57
CA SER A 351 -41.82 -4.44 18.49
C SER A 351 -40.76 -3.53 19.10
N GLY A 352 -40.87 -2.23 18.85
CA GLY A 352 -40.21 -1.17 19.61
C GLY A 352 -38.95 -0.62 18.98
#